data_AF-A0A8X6YCV2-F1
#
_entry.id   AF-A0A8X6YCV2-F1
#
_cell.length_a   1.000
_cell.length_b   1.000
_cell.length_c   1.000
_cell.angle_alpha   90.00
_cell.angle_beta   90.00
_cell.angle_gamma   90.00
#
_symmetry.space_group_name_H-M   'P 1'
#
loop_
_entity.id
_entity.type
_entity.pdbx_description
1 polymer ?
#
loop_
_entity_poly.entity_id
_entity_poly.type
_entity_poly.pdbx_seq_one_letter_code
_entity_poly.pdbx_strand_id
1 'polypeptide(L)'
;MSLADGDLAFEGLENRLEELRATNAHYFTQWDWSQLRYHRRLNLIDINLIEMYSLEQKFPPLESLNMLGISKAAISFIHPKAFAGLVNLKILHLRDNSIDKMRRSMFPSVAKELEIIDLSGNLLTSLPDDMFHRMPKLKEVELNRNKFVTLNEETFSWAFQHLQTMMFIGNDLRCDCRMKWIVDIKKPLYFKGTCAMPENLNGVRLTYLTHKKLRC
;
A
#
# COMPACT_ATOMS: atom_id res chain seq x y z
N MET A 1 -28.23 -3.03 -0.53
CA MET A 1 -28.39 -4.26 0.28
C MET A 1 -27.07 -4.40 0.99
N SER A 2 -27.06 -4.15 2.30
CA SER A 2 -25.81 -4.17 3.05
C SER A 2 -25.45 -5.63 3.33
N LEU A 3 -24.18 -6.01 3.26
CA LEU A 3 -23.76 -7.26 3.91
C LEU A 3 -23.97 -7.19 5.43
N ALA A 4 -24.28 -6.00 5.99
CA ALA A 4 -24.65 -5.84 7.40
C ALA A 4 -26.06 -6.37 7.75
N ASP A 5 -26.93 -6.67 6.78
CA ASP A 5 -28.35 -6.98 7.06
C ASP A 5 -28.61 -8.45 7.47
N GLY A 6 -27.57 -9.27 7.65
CA GLY A 6 -27.70 -10.59 8.27
C GLY A 6 -26.37 -11.30 8.51
N ASP A 7 -26.22 -11.91 9.69
CA ASP A 7 -25.07 -12.75 10.10
C ASP A 7 -24.86 -14.02 9.25
N LEU A 8 -25.65 -14.21 8.19
CA LEU A 8 -25.81 -15.48 7.47
C LEU A 8 -25.00 -15.56 6.16
N ALA A 9 -24.41 -14.46 5.67
CA ALA A 9 -23.82 -14.41 4.32
C ALA A 9 -22.71 -15.46 4.09
N PHE A 10 -22.04 -15.90 5.16
CA PHE A 10 -20.95 -16.88 5.10
C PHE A 10 -21.14 -18.08 6.05
N GLU A 11 -22.34 -18.27 6.59
CA GLU A 11 -22.62 -19.42 7.47
C GLU A 11 -22.44 -20.74 6.71
N GLY A 12 -21.78 -21.72 7.33
CA GLY A 12 -21.50 -23.04 6.75
C GLY A 12 -20.28 -23.09 5.82
N LEU A 13 -19.54 -21.98 5.67
CA LEU A 13 -18.31 -21.88 4.88
C LEU A 13 -17.04 -21.74 5.73
N GLU A 14 -17.15 -21.76 7.06
CA GLU A 14 -16.08 -21.43 8.02
C GLU A 14 -14.81 -22.26 7.82
N ASN A 15 -14.99 -23.53 7.44
CA ASN A 15 -13.91 -24.50 7.26
C ASN A 15 -13.56 -24.77 5.78
N ARG A 16 -14.15 -24.04 4.84
CA ARG A 16 -14.00 -24.31 3.39
C ARG A 16 -13.67 -23.09 2.54
N LEU A 17 -14.03 -21.88 2.99
CA LEU A 17 -13.75 -20.67 2.23
C LEU A 17 -12.25 -20.37 2.25
N GLU A 18 -11.61 -20.43 1.09
CA GLU A 18 -10.19 -20.14 0.90
C GLU A 18 -9.96 -18.81 0.16
N GLU A 19 -10.86 -18.45 -0.75
CA GLU A 19 -10.81 -17.19 -1.48
C GLU A 19 -12.16 -16.47 -1.44
N LEU A 20 -12.11 -15.15 -1.23
CA LEU A 20 -13.24 -14.27 -1.33
C LEU A 20 -12.94 -13.20 -2.38
N ARG A 21 -13.67 -13.23 -3.50
CA ARG A 21 -13.52 -12.26 -4.59
C ARG A 21 -14.83 -11.53 -4.84
N ALA A 22 -14.77 -10.20 -4.91
CA ALA A 22 -15.92 -9.37 -5.25
C ALA A 22 -15.49 -8.28 -6.24
N THR A 23 -16.13 -8.25 -7.41
CA THR A 23 -15.84 -7.24 -8.45
C THR A 23 -17.12 -6.57 -8.89
N ASN A 24 -17.09 -5.24 -9.07
CA ASN A 24 -18.18 -4.45 -9.66
C ASN A 24 -19.50 -4.54 -8.86
N ALA A 25 -19.37 -4.58 -7.53
CA ALA A 25 -20.50 -4.79 -6.63
C ALA A 25 -20.99 -3.43 -6.08
N HIS A 26 -21.66 -2.66 -6.93
CA HIS A 26 -22.05 -1.26 -6.68
C HIS A 26 -23.07 -1.05 -5.54
N TYR A 27 -23.67 -2.10 -4.99
CA TYR A 27 -24.72 -1.99 -3.97
C TYR A 27 -24.22 -2.22 -2.53
N PHE A 28 -22.92 -2.50 -2.35
CA PHE A 28 -22.29 -2.71 -1.05
C PHE A 28 -21.42 -1.52 -0.69
N THR A 29 -22.00 -0.55 0.01
CA THR A 29 -21.25 0.62 0.49
C THR A 29 -20.55 0.38 1.83
N GLN A 30 -20.94 -0.68 2.55
CA GLN A 30 -20.37 -1.05 3.84
C GLN A 30 -20.18 -2.57 3.90
N TRP A 31 -19.03 -2.99 4.47
CA TRP A 31 -18.70 -4.39 4.70
C TRP A 31 -18.54 -4.63 6.20
N ASP A 32 -19.29 -5.58 6.75
CA ASP A 32 -19.06 -6.09 8.09
C ASP A 32 -18.03 -7.22 8.05
N TRP A 33 -16.77 -6.88 8.31
CA TRP A 33 -15.68 -7.85 8.33
C TRP A 33 -15.82 -8.88 9.46
N SER A 34 -16.63 -8.61 10.49
CA SER A 34 -16.79 -9.50 11.64
C SER A 34 -17.43 -10.85 11.27
N GLN A 35 -18.13 -10.92 10.13
CA GLN A 35 -18.68 -12.16 9.58
C GLN A 35 -17.60 -13.16 9.18
N LEU A 36 -16.37 -12.68 8.91
CA LEU A 36 -15.25 -13.55 8.55
C LEU A 36 -14.55 -14.17 9.77
N ARG A 37 -14.98 -13.87 11.00
CA ARG A 37 -14.28 -14.25 12.25
C ARG A 37 -13.98 -15.75 12.43
N TYR A 38 -14.77 -16.62 11.82
CA TYR A 38 -14.59 -18.08 11.93
C TYR A 38 -13.93 -18.70 10.69
N HIS A 39 -13.56 -17.91 9.68
CA HIS A 39 -13.01 -18.39 8.42
C HIS A 39 -11.51 -18.66 8.52
N ARG A 40 -11.17 -19.83 9.06
CA ARG A 40 -9.79 -20.20 9.37
C ARG A 40 -8.96 -20.60 8.15
N ARG A 41 -9.58 -20.80 6.99
CA ARG A 41 -8.88 -21.18 5.75
C ARG A 41 -8.75 -20.06 4.73
N LEU A 42 -9.34 -18.90 5.02
CA LEU A 42 -9.35 -17.77 4.10
C LEU A 42 -7.92 -17.29 3.86
N ASN A 43 -7.43 -17.48 2.64
CA ASN A 43 -6.07 -17.17 2.20
C ASN A 43 -6.04 -15.84 1.44
N LEU A 44 -7.08 -15.58 0.66
CA LEU A 44 -7.15 -14.42 -0.23
C LEU A 44 -8.50 -13.69 -0.09
N ILE A 45 -8.41 -12.38 0.07
CA ILE A 45 -9.54 -11.46 -0.13
C ILE A 45 -9.14 -10.51 -1.26
N ASP A 46 -9.94 -10.42 -2.31
CA ASP A 46 -9.71 -9.51 -3.42
C ASP A 46 -11.03 -8.81 -3.80
N ILE A 47 -11.07 -7.52 -3.50
CA ILE A 47 -12.23 -6.66 -3.67
C ILE A 47 -11.87 -5.55 -4.64
N ASN A 48 -12.67 -5.41 -5.70
CA ASN A 48 -12.39 -4.49 -6.79
C ASN A 48 -13.67 -3.77 -7.23
N LEU A 49 -13.59 -2.46 -7.49
CA LEU A 49 -14.72 -1.66 -7.99
C LEU A 49 -15.94 -1.69 -7.05
N ILE A 50 -15.77 -1.33 -5.78
CA ILE A 50 -16.84 -1.24 -4.77
C ILE A 50 -16.77 0.11 -4.07
N GLU A 51 -17.88 0.83 -3.90
CA GLU A 51 -17.89 2.12 -3.19
C GLU A 51 -17.81 1.98 -1.66
N MET A 52 -16.66 1.55 -1.13
CA MET A 52 -16.46 1.36 0.32
C MET A 52 -16.17 2.67 1.07
N TYR A 53 -15.50 3.62 0.39
CA TYR A 53 -15.05 4.92 0.91
C TYR A 53 -14.08 4.91 2.12
N SER A 54 -14.11 3.88 2.97
CA SER A 54 -13.33 3.79 4.20
C SER A 54 -13.18 2.35 4.72
N LEU A 55 -12.12 2.13 5.52
CA LEU A 55 -11.91 0.92 6.33
C LEU A 55 -11.94 1.31 7.82
N GLU A 56 -13.13 1.62 8.33
CA GLU A 56 -13.31 2.08 9.72
C GLU A 56 -13.14 0.96 10.76
N GLN A 57 -13.47 -0.27 10.38
CA GLN A 57 -13.41 -1.44 11.24
C GLN A 57 -12.08 -2.17 11.09
N LYS A 58 -11.72 -2.91 12.14
CA LYS A 58 -10.59 -3.86 12.07
C LYS A 58 -11.07 -5.15 11.43
N PHE A 59 -10.21 -5.77 10.63
CA PHE A 59 -10.43 -7.15 10.24
C PHE A 59 -10.42 -8.05 11.49
N PRO A 60 -11.26 -9.11 11.53
CA PRO A 60 -11.11 -10.12 12.56
C PRO A 60 -9.75 -10.82 12.41
N PRO A 61 -9.31 -11.60 13.42
CA PRO A 61 -8.09 -12.39 13.31
C PRO A 61 -8.23 -13.42 12.18
N LEU A 62 -7.59 -13.15 11.04
CA LEU A 62 -7.58 -14.02 9.87
C LEU A 62 -6.16 -14.55 9.68
N GLU A 63 -5.79 -15.52 10.51
CA GLU A 63 -4.42 -16.02 10.61
C GLU A 63 -3.95 -16.73 9.32
N SER A 64 -4.85 -17.24 8.49
CA SER A 64 -4.49 -17.89 7.23
C SER A 64 -4.40 -16.91 6.05
N LEU A 65 -4.77 -15.64 6.24
CA LEU A 65 -4.85 -14.67 5.15
C LEU A 65 -3.44 -14.25 4.74
N ASN A 66 -3.06 -14.60 3.51
CA ASN A 66 -1.76 -14.24 2.92
C ASN A 66 -1.87 -13.02 2.00
N MET A 67 -3.03 -12.80 1.36
CA MET A 67 -3.24 -11.72 0.40
C MET A 67 -4.53 -10.95 0.66
N LEU A 68 -4.41 -9.62 0.71
CA LEU A 68 -5.53 -8.69 0.79
C LEU A 68 -5.40 -7.66 -0.33
N GLY A 69 -6.35 -7.70 -1.26
CA GLY A 69 -6.52 -6.71 -2.30
C GLY A 69 -7.83 -5.94 -2.09
N ILE A 70 -7.73 -4.61 -2.01
CA ILE A 70 -8.91 -3.73 -2.06
C ILE A 70 -8.58 -2.59 -3.01
N SER A 71 -9.06 -2.68 -4.24
CA SER A 71 -8.72 -1.74 -5.31
C SER A 71 -9.94 -1.03 -5.86
N LYS A 72 -9.75 0.21 -6.34
CA LYS A 72 -10.82 1.00 -6.97
C LYS A 72 -12.06 1.13 -6.09
N ALA A 73 -11.85 1.31 -4.78
CA ALA A 73 -12.91 1.32 -3.80
C ALA A 73 -13.17 2.70 -3.16
N ALA A 74 -12.56 3.74 -3.73
CA ALA A 74 -12.61 5.12 -3.23
C ALA A 74 -12.19 5.27 -1.75
N ILE A 75 -11.40 4.32 -1.22
CA ILE A 75 -10.99 4.35 0.18
C ILE A 75 -10.13 5.59 0.43
N SER A 76 -10.57 6.46 1.33
CA SER A 76 -9.83 7.65 1.75
C SER A 76 -9.33 7.55 3.19
N PHE A 77 -10.04 6.80 4.03
CA PHE A 77 -9.70 6.58 5.43
C PHE A 77 -9.44 5.11 5.74
N ILE A 78 -8.35 4.83 6.46
CA ILE A 78 -8.02 3.52 7.00
C ILE A 78 -7.85 3.64 8.50
N HIS A 79 -8.61 2.85 9.25
CA HIS A 79 -8.49 2.84 10.69
C HIS A 79 -7.06 2.43 11.12
N PRO A 80 -6.43 3.10 12.11
CA PRO A 80 -5.03 2.85 12.49
C PRO A 80 -4.69 1.42 12.91
N LYS A 81 -5.68 0.56 13.16
CA LYS A 81 -5.50 -0.85 13.53
C LYS A 81 -6.24 -1.79 12.56
N ALA A 82 -6.63 -1.30 11.37
CA ALA A 82 -7.42 -2.06 10.41
C ALA A 82 -6.82 -3.45 10.17
N PHE A 83 -5.52 -3.52 9.93
CA PHE A 83 -4.82 -4.76 9.58
C PHE A 83 -4.29 -5.56 10.78
N ALA A 84 -4.49 -5.13 12.03
CA ALA A 84 -3.79 -5.72 13.17
C ALA A 84 -4.04 -7.23 13.38
N GLY A 85 -5.17 -7.77 12.91
CA GLY A 85 -5.52 -9.20 12.97
C GLY A 85 -4.93 -10.06 11.86
N LEU A 86 -4.29 -9.47 10.85
CA LEU A 86 -3.82 -10.16 9.63
C LEU A 86 -2.35 -10.61 9.76
N VAL A 87 -2.04 -11.35 10.82
CA VAL A 87 -0.65 -11.56 11.29
C VAL A 87 0.28 -12.25 10.29
N ASN A 88 -0.26 -12.99 9.32
CA ASN A 88 0.49 -13.71 8.29
C ASN A 88 0.32 -13.09 6.89
N LEU A 89 -0.18 -11.85 6.80
CA LEU A 89 -0.38 -11.17 5.53
C LEU A 89 0.97 -10.86 4.88
N LYS A 90 1.13 -11.32 3.63
CA LYS A 90 2.34 -11.15 2.82
C LYS A 90 2.17 -10.08 1.74
N ILE A 91 0.97 -9.97 1.18
CA ILE A 91 0.68 -9.07 0.06
C ILE A 91 -0.49 -8.17 0.44
N LEU A 92 -0.26 -6.87 0.39
CA LEU A 92 -1.30 -5.85 0.55
C LEU A 92 -1.38 -4.98 -0.70
N HIS A 93 -2.50 -5.04 -1.41
CA HIS A 93 -2.81 -4.16 -2.53
C HIS A 93 -3.95 -3.21 -2.15
N LEU A 94 -3.69 -1.91 -2.19
CA LEU A 94 -4.64 -0.83 -1.94
C LEU A 94 -4.69 0.14 -3.14
N ARG A 95 -4.55 -0.41 -4.34
CA ARG A 95 -4.35 0.34 -5.58
C ARG A 95 -5.60 1.11 -6.02
N ASP A 96 -5.39 2.25 -6.66
CA ASP A 96 -6.44 3.07 -7.28
C ASP A 96 -7.55 3.46 -6.29
N ASN A 97 -7.18 3.80 -5.05
CA ASN A 97 -8.09 4.35 -4.04
C ASN A 97 -7.88 5.87 -3.91
N SER A 98 -8.38 6.48 -2.83
CA SER A 98 -8.26 7.92 -2.55
C SER A 98 -7.48 8.18 -1.27
N ILE A 99 -6.51 7.32 -0.96
CA ILE A 99 -5.73 7.38 0.29
C ILE A 99 -4.75 8.53 0.20
N ASP A 100 -4.86 9.51 1.10
CA ASP A 100 -3.95 10.66 1.18
C ASP A 100 -2.92 10.52 2.32
N LYS A 101 -3.18 9.64 3.29
CA LYS A 101 -2.36 9.45 4.48
C LYS A 101 -2.24 7.98 4.87
N MET A 102 -0.99 7.57 5.11
CA MET A 102 -0.66 6.30 5.74
C MET A 102 0.05 6.53 7.07
N ARG A 103 -0.13 5.62 8.03
CA ARG A 103 0.50 5.70 9.36
C ARG A 103 1.21 4.40 9.70
N ARG A 104 2.37 4.47 10.35
CA ARG A 104 3.10 3.27 10.79
C ARG A 104 2.26 2.37 11.69
N SER A 105 1.37 2.95 12.49
CA SER A 105 0.46 2.24 13.39
C SER A 105 -0.45 1.25 12.67
N MET A 106 -0.70 1.42 11.36
CA MET A 106 -1.55 0.53 10.54
C MET A 106 -0.93 -0.86 10.34
N PHE A 107 0.38 -1.03 10.54
CA PHE A 107 1.12 -2.26 10.26
C PHE A 107 1.82 -2.89 11.49
N PRO A 108 1.23 -2.97 12.70
CA PRO A 108 2.02 -3.30 13.89
C PRO A 108 2.46 -4.78 13.92
N SER A 109 1.52 -5.71 13.75
CA SER A 109 1.76 -7.17 13.66
C SER A 109 2.16 -7.57 12.24
N VAL A 110 1.39 -7.07 11.28
CA VAL A 110 1.49 -7.35 9.85
C VAL A 110 2.86 -7.02 9.25
N ALA A 111 3.55 -6.01 9.80
CA ALA A 111 4.89 -5.63 9.35
C ALA A 111 5.89 -6.79 9.30
N LYS A 112 5.76 -7.82 10.13
CA LYS A 112 6.73 -8.92 10.20
C LYS A 112 6.72 -9.81 8.96
N GLU A 113 5.54 -9.99 8.37
CA GLU A 113 5.28 -10.96 7.29
C GLU A 113 5.09 -10.32 5.92
N LEU A 114 4.79 -9.01 5.86
CA LEU A 114 4.61 -8.31 4.58
C LEU A 114 5.86 -8.40 3.71
N GLU A 115 5.63 -8.79 2.46
CA GLU A 115 6.62 -8.89 1.38
C GLU A 115 6.38 -7.83 0.31
N ILE A 116 5.11 -7.48 0.04
CA ILE A 116 4.70 -6.56 -1.03
C ILE A 116 3.63 -5.60 -0.52
N ILE A 117 3.83 -4.30 -0.75
CA ILE A 117 2.83 -3.25 -0.53
C ILE A 117 2.63 -2.48 -1.83
N ASP A 118 1.42 -2.54 -2.39
CA ASP A 118 1.03 -1.70 -3.53
C ASP A 118 0.04 -0.61 -3.11
N LEU A 119 0.50 0.63 -3.17
CA LEU A 119 -0.25 1.86 -2.89
C LEU A 119 -0.38 2.72 -4.15
N SER A 120 -0.20 2.13 -5.34
CA SER A 120 -0.24 2.87 -6.59
C SER A 120 -1.61 3.50 -6.84
N GLY A 121 -1.66 4.65 -7.52
CA GLY A 121 -2.92 5.29 -7.90
C GLY A 121 -3.68 5.90 -6.72
N ASN A 122 -2.99 6.34 -5.69
CA ASN A 122 -3.57 7.03 -4.53
C ASN A 122 -3.21 8.53 -4.54
N LEU A 123 -3.45 9.21 -3.42
CA LEU A 123 -3.24 10.66 -3.26
C LEU A 123 -2.08 10.97 -2.30
N LEU A 124 -1.15 10.03 -2.10
CA LEU A 124 -0.07 10.17 -1.12
C LEU A 124 0.93 11.24 -1.54
N THR A 125 1.22 12.17 -0.64
CA THR A 125 2.23 13.22 -0.83
C THR A 125 3.53 12.95 -0.04
N SER A 126 3.42 12.17 1.03
CA SER A 126 4.51 11.80 1.94
C SER A 126 4.17 10.51 2.67
N LEU A 127 5.18 9.87 3.29
CA LEU A 127 5.01 8.80 4.26
C LEU A 127 5.74 9.20 5.56
N PRO A 128 5.32 8.71 6.73
CA PRO A 128 6.09 8.83 7.97
C PRO A 128 7.48 8.19 7.82
N ASP A 129 8.48 8.74 8.51
CA ASP A 129 9.86 8.29 8.37
C ASP A 129 10.09 6.85 8.84
N ASP A 130 9.29 6.44 9.81
CA ASP A 130 9.31 5.09 10.36
C ASP A 130 8.48 4.08 9.56
N MET A 131 7.84 4.48 8.44
CA MET A 131 6.84 3.67 7.73
C MET A 131 7.29 2.23 7.47
N PHE A 132 8.49 2.06 6.92
CA PHE A 132 9.01 0.76 6.52
C PHE A 132 9.83 0.06 7.62
N HIS A 133 10.02 0.72 8.77
CA HIS A 133 10.85 0.17 9.83
C HIS A 133 10.23 -1.10 10.42
N ARG A 134 11.10 -2.06 10.76
CA ARG A 134 10.75 -3.38 11.33
C ARG A 134 9.87 -4.20 10.38
N MET A 135 10.09 -4.09 9.08
CA MET A 135 9.48 -4.93 8.05
C MET A 135 10.54 -5.83 7.39
N PRO A 136 11.05 -6.87 8.09
CA PRO A 136 12.24 -7.61 7.67
C PRO A 136 12.06 -8.45 6.40
N LYS A 137 10.81 -8.76 6.03
CA LYS A 137 10.47 -9.54 4.83
C LYS A 137 10.03 -8.68 3.64
N LEU A 138 9.88 -7.37 3.83
CA LEU A 138 9.41 -6.47 2.78
C LEU A 138 10.46 -6.39 1.68
N LYS A 139 10.02 -6.60 0.44
CA LYS A 139 10.88 -6.62 -0.76
C LYS A 139 10.46 -5.59 -1.77
N GLU A 140 9.16 -5.31 -1.86
CA GLU A 140 8.58 -4.49 -2.92
C GLU A 140 7.60 -3.46 -2.36
N VAL A 141 7.78 -2.22 -2.81
CA VAL A 141 6.87 -1.10 -2.51
C VAL A 141 6.56 -0.35 -3.80
N GLU A 142 5.27 -0.35 -4.16
CA GLU A 142 4.76 0.34 -5.33
C GLU A 142 4.03 1.63 -4.91
N LEU A 143 4.56 2.77 -5.31
CA LEU A 143 4.05 4.12 -5.02
C LEU A 143 3.76 4.90 -6.32
N ASN A 144 3.55 4.19 -7.43
CA ASN A 144 3.29 4.82 -8.73
C ASN A 144 2.01 5.65 -8.68
N ARG A 145 1.93 6.69 -9.51
CA ARG A 145 0.71 7.51 -9.68
C ARG A 145 0.16 8.03 -8.35
N ASN A 146 1.06 8.53 -7.50
CA ASN A 146 0.73 9.27 -6.29
C ASN A 146 1.07 10.76 -6.50
N LYS A 147 1.26 11.52 -5.42
CA LYS A 147 1.49 12.98 -5.41
C LYS A 147 2.79 13.34 -4.70
N PHE A 148 3.78 12.45 -4.72
CA PHE A 148 5.09 12.74 -4.12
C PHE A 148 5.80 13.84 -4.92
N VAL A 149 6.20 14.90 -4.23
CA VAL A 149 6.98 16.01 -4.81
C VAL A 149 8.49 15.85 -4.55
N THR A 150 8.87 15.04 -3.56
CA THR A 150 10.26 14.77 -3.22
C THR A 150 10.36 13.37 -2.61
N LEU A 151 11.54 12.77 -2.69
CA LEU A 151 11.89 11.56 -1.93
C LEU A 151 12.77 12.01 -0.76
N ASN A 152 12.20 12.11 0.44
CA ASN A 152 12.96 12.52 1.63
C ASN A 152 13.89 11.41 2.08
N GLU A 153 15.13 11.76 2.42
CA GLU A 153 16.15 10.80 2.85
C GLU A 153 15.73 10.09 4.14
N GLU A 154 15.19 10.82 5.12
CA GLU A 154 14.72 10.28 6.40
C GLU A 154 13.66 9.18 6.20
N THR A 155 12.75 9.39 5.25
CA THR A 155 11.66 8.46 4.95
C THR A 155 12.11 7.24 4.16
N PHE A 156 12.97 7.42 3.16
CA PHE A 156 13.24 6.39 2.16
C PHE A 156 14.61 5.73 2.28
N SER A 157 15.59 6.31 3.00
CA SER A 157 16.93 5.75 3.11
C SER A 157 16.92 4.31 3.63
N TRP A 158 16.14 4.02 4.68
CA TRP A 158 15.98 2.66 5.20
C TRP A 158 15.42 1.72 4.12
N ALA A 159 14.33 2.12 3.46
CA ALA A 159 13.69 1.33 2.42
C ALA A 159 14.64 1.06 1.25
N PHE A 160 15.39 2.06 0.81
CA PHE A 160 16.37 1.91 -0.27
C PHE A 160 17.46 0.90 0.08
N GLN A 161 17.86 0.75 1.35
CA GLN A 161 18.89 -0.22 1.75
C GLN A 161 18.38 -1.67 1.90
N HIS A 162 17.10 -1.84 2.18
CA HIS A 162 16.52 -3.15 2.55
C HIS A 162 15.62 -3.75 1.47
N LEU A 163 14.98 -2.92 0.64
CA LEU A 163 14.06 -3.38 -0.40
C LEU A 163 14.78 -3.78 -1.69
N GLN A 164 14.11 -4.62 -2.48
CA GLN A 164 14.57 -5.07 -3.79
C GLN A 164 14.04 -4.16 -4.90
N THR A 165 12.77 -3.77 -4.78
CA THR A 165 12.04 -2.99 -5.78
C THR A 165 11.33 -1.80 -5.13
N MET A 166 11.50 -0.60 -5.69
CA MET A 166 10.65 0.54 -5.38
C MET A 166 10.26 1.36 -6.61
N MET A 167 8.98 1.67 -6.73
CA MET A 167 8.44 2.31 -7.94
C MET A 167 7.70 3.60 -7.62
N PHE A 168 8.05 4.67 -8.33
CA PHE A 168 7.57 6.04 -8.13
C PHE A 168 7.08 6.67 -9.44
N ILE A 169 6.80 5.88 -10.47
CA ILE A 169 6.43 6.40 -11.81
C ILE A 169 5.12 7.17 -11.72
N GLY A 170 5.05 8.34 -12.38
CA GLY A 170 3.83 9.15 -12.41
C GLY A 170 3.57 9.93 -11.12
N ASN A 171 4.63 10.27 -10.37
CA ASN A 171 4.59 11.26 -9.29
C ASN A 171 5.07 12.63 -9.78
N ASP A 172 4.84 13.67 -8.99
CA ASP A 172 5.18 15.07 -9.29
C ASP A 172 6.59 15.46 -8.78
N LEU A 173 7.56 14.56 -8.93
CA LEU A 173 8.89 14.69 -8.32
C LEU A 173 9.66 15.91 -8.83
N ARG A 174 10.04 16.79 -7.91
CA ARG A 174 10.97 17.91 -8.13
C ARG A 174 12.39 17.46 -7.84
N CYS A 175 13.14 17.19 -8.91
CA CYS A 175 14.54 16.79 -8.88
C CYS A 175 15.47 17.99 -8.68
N ASP A 176 15.52 18.49 -7.44
CA ASP A 176 16.44 19.52 -6.98
C ASP A 176 17.47 18.95 -6.01
N CYS A 177 18.22 19.83 -5.35
CA CYS A 177 19.27 19.45 -4.42
C CYS A 177 18.83 18.56 -3.25
N ARG A 178 17.55 18.53 -2.88
CA ARG A 178 17.01 17.65 -1.82
C ARG A 178 17.03 16.17 -2.21
N MET A 179 17.07 15.87 -3.50
CA MET A 179 17.14 14.50 -4.02
C MET A 179 18.58 14.01 -4.23
N LYS A 180 19.62 14.75 -3.81
CA LYS A 180 21.03 14.35 -4.02
C LYS A 180 21.40 13.02 -3.39
N TRP A 181 20.74 12.62 -2.30
CA TRP A 181 21.03 11.38 -1.58
C TRP A 181 20.72 10.11 -2.40
N ILE A 182 19.86 10.19 -3.43
CA ILE A 182 19.56 9.03 -4.30
C ILE A 182 20.59 8.84 -5.41
N VAL A 183 21.57 9.74 -5.53
CA VAL A 183 22.66 9.61 -6.51
C VAL A 183 23.71 8.65 -5.94
N ASP A 184 24.25 7.77 -6.78
CA ASP A 184 25.30 6.79 -6.44
C ASP A 184 24.93 5.75 -5.35
N ILE A 185 23.63 5.63 -5.03
CA ILE A 185 23.12 4.54 -4.20
C ILE A 185 23.32 3.17 -4.88
N LYS A 186 23.67 2.17 -4.08
CA LYS A 186 23.86 0.78 -4.56
C LYS A 186 22.58 -0.06 -4.49
N LYS A 187 21.56 0.43 -3.79
CA LYS A 187 20.28 -0.23 -3.56
C LYS A 187 19.14 0.79 -3.54
N PRO A 188 17.88 0.39 -3.81
CA PRO A 188 17.44 -0.97 -4.13
C PRO A 188 17.99 -1.41 -5.48
N LEU A 189 18.03 -2.72 -5.77
CA LEU A 189 18.55 -3.22 -7.06
C LEU A 189 17.77 -2.62 -8.23
N TYR A 190 16.50 -2.33 -8.00
CA TYR A 190 15.63 -1.77 -9.00
C TYR A 190 14.74 -0.69 -8.39
N PHE A 191 14.91 0.54 -8.85
CA PHE A 191 13.92 1.59 -8.63
C PHE A 191 13.63 2.35 -9.91
N LYS A 192 12.38 2.80 -10.04
CA LYS A 192 11.95 3.62 -11.18
C LYS A 192 11.20 4.85 -10.71
N GLY A 193 11.46 5.95 -11.41
CA GLY A 193 10.76 7.22 -11.26
C GLY A 193 11.29 8.17 -12.31
N THR A 194 10.54 9.24 -12.55
CA THR A 194 10.93 10.32 -13.47
C THR A 194 10.72 11.66 -12.78
N CYS A 195 11.60 12.61 -13.05
CA CYS A 195 11.42 13.98 -12.62
C CYS A 195 10.23 14.59 -13.38
N ALA A 196 9.36 15.29 -12.66
CA ALA A 196 8.33 16.16 -13.23
C ALA A 196 8.84 17.61 -13.31
N MET A 197 9.68 18.01 -12.35
CA MET A 197 10.27 19.34 -12.26
C MET A 197 11.76 19.22 -11.88
N PRO A 198 12.59 20.24 -12.13
CA PRO A 198 12.33 21.40 -13.00
C PRO A 198 12.18 21.00 -14.49
N GLU A 199 11.74 21.94 -15.34
CA GLU A 199 11.45 21.70 -16.77
C GLU A 199 12.62 21.07 -17.53
N ASN A 200 13.86 21.51 -17.28
CA ASN A 200 15.07 20.98 -17.90
C ASN A 200 15.41 19.53 -17.49
N LEU A 201 14.75 19.01 -16.44
CA LEU A 201 14.86 17.63 -16.00
C LEU A 201 13.57 16.84 -16.22
N ASN A 202 12.51 17.43 -16.79
CA ASN A 202 11.25 16.74 -16.99
C ASN A 202 11.42 15.45 -17.81
N GLY A 203 10.88 14.34 -17.31
CA GLY A 203 10.96 13.00 -17.90
C GLY A 203 12.30 12.29 -17.67
N VAL A 204 13.32 12.95 -17.10
CA VAL A 204 14.60 12.31 -16.77
C VAL A 204 14.37 11.24 -15.70
N ARG A 205 14.85 10.02 -15.96
CA ARG A 205 14.78 8.91 -15.00
C ARG A 205 15.68 9.20 -13.80
N LEU A 206 15.20 8.84 -12.61
CA LEU A 206 15.95 9.06 -11.36
C LEU A 206 17.34 8.40 -11.39
N THR A 207 17.46 7.22 -12.01
CA THR A 207 18.72 6.49 -12.17
C THR A 207 19.74 7.17 -13.08
N TYR A 208 19.36 8.21 -13.82
CA TYR A 208 20.25 9.01 -14.68
C TYR A 208 20.57 10.40 -14.12
N LEU A 209 20.18 10.66 -12.87
CA LEU A 209 20.52 11.88 -12.17
C LEU A 209 21.97 11.86 -11.72
N THR A 210 22.57 13.04 -11.65
CA THR A 210 23.92 13.25 -11.14
C THR A 210 23.91 14.45 -10.21
N HIS A 211 24.88 14.53 -9.29
CA HIS A 211 25.00 15.65 -8.35
C HIS A 211 25.03 17.03 -9.04
N LYS A 212 25.56 17.13 -10.28
CA LYS A 212 25.63 18.38 -11.06
C LYS A 212 24.27 18.83 -11.62
N LYS A 213 23.37 17.88 -11.90
CA LYS A 213 22.01 18.15 -12.41
C LYS A 213 21.07 18.64 -11.30
N LEU A 214 21.26 18.13 -10.08
CA LEU A 214 20.44 18.45 -8.92
C LEU A 214 20.91 19.76 -8.25
N ARG A 215 20.23 20.86 -8.56
CA ARG A 215 20.58 22.21 -8.07
C ARG A 215 19.48 22.75 -7.16
N CYS A 216 19.90 23.61 -6.22
CA CYS A 216 19.05 24.67 -5.70
C CYS A 216 19.43 25.95 -6.49
#